data_AF-A0A0B5EQ60-F1
#
_entry.id   AF-A0A0B5EQ60-F1
#
_cell.length_a   1.000
_cell.length_b   1.000
_cell.length_c   1.000
_cell.angle_alpha   90.00
_cell.angle_beta   90.00
_cell.angle_gamma   90.00
#
_symmetry.space_group_name_H-M   'P 1'
#
loop_
_entity.id
_entity.type
_entity.pdbx_description
1 polymer ?
#
loop_
_entity_poly.entity_id
_entity_poly.type
_entity_poly.pdbx_seq_one_letter_code
_entity_poly.pdbx_strand_id
1 'polypeptide(L)'
;MNAPVVLEVEAPWLSGLRSPVNRRPLRPYRPGLLTDGDRLWPCLDTIPYLRTGREAVREAAVSALLREDPVTALVALLGDRKDASIPPVRPDAVRAAVVRPGTARRAMELLDYGGMAPYLLHRWSLPTYLSGLALLEAHAPAGARLSEIGCGAGHFLRAWSRERDGDGTTGADLVFSMLWLARQYVCPRARLICFDTEDPFPLAEDSADVVLSHDSFHYFRGKSHVLAQMRRLCAAGTLLVGHAHNADRPNHSPGLPLTAEEYQGLLGPGTCYDDAALTTAALTGLPPRPADREALREADAFAFARGPGTPPSPSARLVLPAPGTPLRANPLLHGAAPRWPNGKFEDEYVQPWPYLRGLRRPEGIGADVAMDSSPRLEALVRERVLLDLPPRWL
;
A
#
# COMPACT_ATOMS: atom_id res chain seq x y z
N MET A 1 23.73 6.78 -9.06
CA MET A 1 23.22 5.71 -8.18
C MET A 1 23.23 4.42 -8.97
N ASN A 2 23.72 3.37 -8.30
CA ASN A 2 24.35 2.20 -8.91
C ASN A 2 23.33 1.23 -9.54
N ALA A 3 23.81 0.41 -10.47
CA ALA A 3 23.12 -0.78 -11.00
C ALA A 3 22.36 -1.56 -9.91
N PRO A 4 21.31 -2.36 -10.22
CA PRO A 4 20.59 -3.13 -9.21
C PRO A 4 21.59 -3.85 -8.31
N VAL A 5 21.69 -3.36 -7.08
CA VAL A 5 22.72 -3.80 -6.16
C VAL A 5 22.18 -5.10 -5.59
N VAL A 6 22.83 -6.22 -5.92
CA VAL A 6 22.72 -7.40 -5.08
C VAL A 6 23.36 -7.01 -3.76
N LEU A 7 22.57 -6.44 -2.86
CA LEU A 7 23.10 -5.93 -1.61
C LEU A 7 23.67 -7.09 -0.80
N GLU A 8 24.96 -6.97 -0.44
CA GLU A 8 25.55 -7.55 0.77
C GLU A 8 25.00 -6.88 2.06
N VAL A 9 23.78 -6.31 2.02
CA VAL A 9 23.18 -5.72 3.21
C VAL A 9 22.66 -6.85 4.05
N GLU A 10 23.28 -7.04 5.20
CA GLU A 10 22.68 -7.76 6.31
C GLU A 10 21.29 -7.19 6.54
N ALA A 11 20.27 -7.97 6.18
CA ALA A 11 18.87 -7.69 6.47
C ALA A 11 18.41 -8.75 7.47
N PRO A 12 18.71 -8.60 8.78
CA PRO A 12 18.45 -9.63 9.78
C PRO A 12 16.98 -10.04 9.87
N TRP A 13 16.07 -9.16 9.46
CA TRP A 13 14.64 -9.46 9.43
C TRP A 13 14.28 -10.59 8.44
N LEU A 14 15.09 -10.82 7.41
CA LEU A 14 14.86 -11.89 6.42
C LEU A 14 14.94 -13.29 7.05
N SER A 15 15.80 -13.49 8.06
CA SER A 15 15.89 -14.79 8.75
C SER A 15 14.70 -15.10 9.65
N GLY A 16 13.84 -14.10 9.92
CA GLY A 16 12.57 -14.29 10.62
C GLY A 16 11.45 -14.83 9.71
N LEU A 17 11.67 -14.91 8.41
CA LEU A 17 10.66 -15.36 7.45
C LEU A 17 10.58 -16.87 7.35
N ARG A 18 9.41 -17.37 6.94
CA ARG A 18 9.15 -18.79 6.68
C ARG A 18 8.70 -19.01 5.25
N SER A 19 9.10 -20.15 4.68
CA SER A 19 8.64 -20.56 3.36
C SER A 19 7.10 -20.68 3.34
N PRO A 20 6.41 -20.17 2.31
CA PRO A 20 4.98 -20.37 2.15
C PRO A 20 4.65 -21.84 1.82
N VAL A 21 5.64 -22.64 1.37
CA VAL A 21 5.43 -24.03 0.93
C VAL A 21 5.63 -25.03 2.07
N ASN A 22 6.83 -25.07 2.67
CA ASN A 22 7.19 -26.10 3.66
C ASN A 22 7.28 -25.57 5.10
N ARG A 23 6.97 -24.27 5.32
CA ARG A 23 6.98 -23.57 6.62
C ARG A 23 8.34 -23.54 7.35
N ARG A 24 9.41 -24.05 6.71
CA ARG A 24 10.77 -23.98 7.27
C ARG A 24 11.28 -22.53 7.26
N PRO A 25 12.14 -22.15 8.21
CA PRO A 25 12.77 -20.83 8.23
C PRO A 25 13.56 -20.59 6.94
N LEU A 26 13.39 -19.41 6.35
CA LEU A 26 14.21 -18.96 5.23
C LEU A 26 15.58 -18.54 5.74
N ARG A 27 16.62 -18.96 5.02
CA ARG A 27 18.01 -18.64 5.35
C ARG A 27 18.69 -17.99 4.15
N PRO A 28 19.59 -17.03 4.35
CA PRO A 28 20.47 -16.58 3.28
C PRO A 28 21.23 -17.77 2.67
N TYR A 29 21.18 -17.90 1.35
CA TYR A 29 21.96 -18.91 0.62
C TYR A 29 23.23 -18.28 0.03
N ARG A 30 23.05 -17.17 -0.68
CA ARG A 30 24.10 -16.30 -1.23
C ARG A 30 23.47 -14.94 -1.59
N PRO A 31 24.25 -13.92 -2.00
CA PRO A 31 23.69 -12.63 -2.40
C PRO A 31 22.54 -12.80 -3.41
N GLY A 32 21.39 -12.21 -3.08
CA GLY A 32 20.18 -12.27 -3.90
C GLY A 32 19.30 -13.52 -3.73
N LEU A 33 19.69 -14.51 -2.92
CA LEU A 33 18.97 -15.78 -2.80
C LEU A 33 18.76 -16.20 -1.34
N LEU A 34 17.53 -16.61 -1.04
CA LEU A 34 17.16 -17.32 0.19
C LEU A 34 16.93 -18.81 -0.11
N THR A 35 17.02 -19.67 0.91
CA THR A 35 16.69 -21.09 0.83
C THR A 35 15.79 -21.52 1.99
N ASP A 36 14.87 -22.43 1.73
CA ASP A 36 14.10 -23.16 2.76
C ASP A 36 14.59 -24.61 2.98
N GLY A 37 15.75 -24.94 2.39
CA GLY A 37 16.34 -26.28 2.38
C GLY A 37 15.92 -27.14 1.19
N ASP A 38 14.74 -26.90 0.60
CA ASP A 38 14.24 -27.64 -0.55
C ASP A 38 14.31 -26.81 -1.85
N ARG A 39 14.16 -25.48 -1.73
CA ARG A 39 14.06 -24.55 -2.86
C ARG A 39 14.84 -23.27 -2.61
N LEU A 40 15.27 -22.65 -3.71
CA LEU A 40 15.83 -21.29 -3.71
C LEU A 40 14.73 -20.27 -4.04
N TRP A 41 14.79 -19.13 -3.36
CA TRP A 41 13.85 -18.02 -3.47
C TRP A 41 14.61 -16.73 -3.83
N PRO A 42 14.25 -16.02 -4.92
CA PRO A 42 14.84 -14.73 -5.26
C PRO A 42 14.59 -13.68 -4.17
N CYS A 43 15.59 -12.86 -3.89
CA CYS A 43 15.48 -11.70 -3.01
C CYS A 43 16.30 -10.53 -3.58
N LEU A 44 15.64 -9.61 -4.27
CA LEU A 44 16.27 -8.45 -4.92
C LEU A 44 15.83 -7.17 -4.22
N ASP A 45 16.74 -6.21 -4.03
CA ASP A 45 16.51 -4.98 -3.27
C ASP A 45 15.90 -5.23 -1.87
N THR A 46 16.29 -6.33 -1.23
CA THR A 46 15.74 -6.85 0.05
C THR A 46 14.24 -7.18 -0.01
N ILE A 47 13.70 -7.45 -1.20
CA ILE A 47 12.31 -7.89 -1.41
C ILE A 47 12.34 -9.40 -1.75
N PRO A 48 12.09 -10.30 -0.79
CA PRO A 48 11.94 -11.71 -1.08
C PRO A 48 10.68 -11.96 -1.93
N TYR A 49 10.87 -12.67 -3.05
CA TYR A 49 9.82 -13.15 -3.93
C TYR A 49 9.41 -14.56 -3.51
N LEU A 50 8.33 -14.66 -2.74
CA LEU A 50 7.77 -15.86 -2.13
C LEU A 50 6.40 -16.23 -2.73
N ARG A 51 6.19 -15.97 -4.03
CA ARG A 51 4.94 -16.40 -4.70
C ARG A 51 4.98 -17.89 -5.03
N THR A 52 3.91 -18.60 -4.69
CA THR A 52 3.65 -19.96 -5.19
C THR A 52 2.89 -19.92 -6.52
N GLY A 53 2.88 -21.02 -7.27
CA GLY A 53 2.18 -21.10 -8.57
C GLY A 53 2.79 -20.21 -9.66
N ARG A 54 4.05 -19.80 -9.47
CA ARG A 54 4.85 -18.95 -10.37
C ARG A 54 6.27 -19.52 -10.53
N GLU A 55 6.38 -20.84 -10.59
CA GLU A 55 7.63 -21.60 -10.62
C GLU A 55 8.56 -21.16 -11.75
N ALA A 56 8.01 -20.96 -12.96
CA ALA A 56 8.80 -20.53 -14.12
C ALA A 56 9.47 -19.16 -13.91
N VAL A 57 8.75 -18.19 -13.31
CA VAL A 57 9.29 -16.86 -12.97
C VAL A 57 10.37 -16.99 -11.90
N ARG A 58 10.09 -17.75 -10.83
CA ARG A 58 11.05 -18.01 -9.75
C ARG A 58 12.33 -18.63 -10.30
N GLU A 59 12.22 -19.68 -11.10
CA GLU A 59 13.36 -20.42 -11.66
C GLU A 59 14.17 -19.58 -12.63
N ALA A 60 13.53 -18.76 -13.47
CA ALA A 60 14.22 -17.81 -14.34
C ALA A 60 15.03 -16.80 -13.53
N ALA A 61 14.44 -16.23 -12.47
CA ALA A 61 15.12 -15.30 -11.58
C ALA A 61 16.26 -15.97 -10.79
N VAL A 62 16.03 -17.16 -10.22
CA VAL A 62 17.08 -17.94 -9.54
C VAL A 62 18.23 -18.27 -10.49
N SER A 63 17.95 -18.76 -11.69
CA SER A 63 18.96 -19.08 -12.71
C SER A 63 19.79 -17.86 -13.10
N ALA A 64 19.16 -16.70 -13.28
CA ALA A 64 19.87 -15.45 -13.54
C ALA A 64 20.74 -15.02 -12.35
N LEU A 65 20.23 -15.11 -11.12
CA LEU A 65 21.00 -14.83 -9.90
C LEU A 65 22.17 -15.78 -9.71
N LEU A 66 22.00 -17.07 -10.04
CA LEU A 66 23.06 -18.08 -10.01
C LEU A 66 24.20 -17.77 -10.98
N ARG A 67 23.89 -17.09 -12.09
CA ARG A 67 24.84 -16.56 -13.09
C ARG A 67 25.31 -15.13 -12.81
N GLU A 68 25.01 -14.58 -11.63
CA GLU A 68 25.39 -13.21 -11.23
C GLU A 68 24.83 -12.12 -12.15
N ASP A 69 23.64 -12.36 -12.73
CA ASP A 69 22.92 -11.41 -13.58
C ASP A 69 21.64 -10.90 -12.88
N PRO A 70 21.78 -9.98 -11.91
CA PRO A 70 20.64 -9.45 -11.15
C PRO A 70 19.70 -8.62 -11.99
N VAL A 71 20.17 -8.03 -13.10
CA VAL A 71 19.32 -7.25 -14.02
C VAL A 71 18.31 -8.18 -14.68
N THR A 72 18.77 -9.32 -15.23
CA THR A 72 17.86 -10.28 -15.86
C THR A 72 16.93 -10.92 -14.83
N ALA A 73 17.41 -11.17 -13.61
CA ALA A 73 16.54 -11.65 -12.53
C ALA A 73 15.45 -10.63 -12.19
N LEU A 74 15.80 -9.34 -12.05
CA LEU A 74 14.83 -8.28 -11.77
C LEU A 74 13.84 -8.10 -12.92
N VAL A 75 14.28 -8.21 -14.17
CA VAL A 75 13.41 -8.19 -15.35
C VAL A 75 12.38 -9.31 -15.31
N ALA A 76 12.79 -10.53 -14.91
CA ALA A 76 11.87 -11.65 -14.75
C ALA A 76 10.80 -11.38 -13.68
N LEU A 77 11.21 -10.89 -12.49
CA LEU A 77 10.28 -10.60 -11.40
C LEU A 77 9.35 -9.42 -11.70
N LEU A 78 9.84 -8.36 -12.35
CA LEU A 78 9.03 -7.21 -12.75
C LEU A 78 8.07 -7.51 -13.91
N GLY A 79 8.38 -8.52 -14.73
CA GLY A 79 7.49 -9.02 -15.78
C GLY A 79 6.33 -9.87 -15.25
N ASP A 80 6.40 -10.35 -14.00
CA ASP A 80 5.34 -11.12 -13.38
C ASP A 80 4.07 -10.27 -13.19
N ARG A 81 2.91 -10.91 -13.39
CA ARG A 81 1.59 -10.28 -13.27
C ARG A 81 0.78 -10.96 -12.19
N LYS A 82 -0.24 -10.24 -11.70
CA LYS A 82 -1.22 -10.80 -10.75
C LYS A 82 -1.74 -12.14 -11.28
N ASP A 83 -2.25 -12.14 -12.51
CA ASP A 83 -2.76 -13.29 -13.23
C ASP A 83 -2.67 -13.08 -14.76
N ALA A 84 -3.11 -14.08 -15.53
CA ALA A 84 -3.01 -14.11 -16.98
C ALA A 84 -3.99 -13.17 -17.71
N SER A 85 -4.94 -12.53 -17.01
CA SER A 85 -5.82 -11.53 -17.63
C SER A 85 -5.11 -10.20 -17.92
N ILE A 86 -3.96 -9.97 -17.30
CA ILE A 86 -3.14 -8.78 -17.50
C ILE A 86 -2.08 -9.08 -18.56
N PRO A 87 -2.00 -8.30 -19.65
CA PRO A 87 -0.98 -8.48 -20.67
C PRO A 87 0.46 -8.44 -20.12
N PRO A 88 1.38 -9.24 -20.67
CA PRO A 88 2.78 -9.23 -20.26
C PRO A 88 3.46 -7.89 -20.63
N VAL A 89 4.41 -7.44 -19.80
CA VAL A 89 5.26 -6.29 -20.16
C VAL A 89 6.29 -6.74 -21.19
N ARG A 90 6.64 -5.85 -22.12
CA ARG A 90 7.80 -6.06 -23.01
C ARG A 90 9.11 -6.09 -22.20
N PRO A 91 9.93 -7.15 -22.29
CA PRO A 91 11.17 -7.27 -21.50
C PRO A 91 12.14 -6.10 -21.68
N ASP A 92 12.24 -5.52 -22.88
CA ASP A 92 13.10 -4.34 -23.13
C ASP A 92 12.63 -3.10 -22.38
N ALA A 93 11.31 -2.92 -22.23
CA ALA A 93 10.74 -1.81 -21.47
C ALA A 93 11.00 -1.98 -19.97
N VAL A 94 10.84 -3.21 -19.45
CA VAL A 94 11.22 -3.56 -18.07
C VAL A 94 12.71 -3.29 -17.84
N ARG A 95 13.57 -3.76 -18.75
CA ARG A 95 15.02 -3.51 -18.67
C ARG A 95 15.33 -2.02 -18.66
N ALA A 96 14.67 -1.22 -19.51
CA ALA A 96 14.83 0.22 -19.52
C ALA A 96 14.45 0.87 -18.18
N ALA A 97 13.38 0.41 -17.52
CA ALA A 97 12.96 0.90 -16.21
C ALA A 97 14.02 0.62 -15.13
N VAL A 98 14.68 -0.54 -15.20
CA VAL A 98 15.73 -0.94 -14.26
C VAL A 98 17.04 -0.18 -14.50
N VAL A 99 17.50 -0.10 -15.76
CA VAL A 99 18.85 0.42 -16.06
C VAL A 99 18.93 1.94 -16.12
N ARG A 100 17.79 2.62 -16.33
CA ARG A 100 17.70 4.08 -16.41
C ARG A 100 16.54 4.56 -15.53
N PRO A 101 16.66 4.43 -14.20
CA PRO A 101 15.58 4.78 -13.29
C PRO A 101 15.30 6.29 -13.37
N GLY A 102 14.11 6.62 -13.87
CA GLY A 102 13.59 7.99 -13.94
C GLY A 102 12.63 8.28 -12.78
N THR A 103 11.50 8.90 -13.10
CA THR A 103 10.41 9.17 -12.15
C THR A 103 9.54 7.92 -11.97
N ALA A 104 8.76 7.85 -10.88
CA ALA A 104 7.81 6.76 -10.68
C ALA A 104 6.77 6.69 -11.80
N ARG A 105 6.31 7.84 -12.31
CA ARG A 105 5.50 7.92 -13.53
C ARG A 105 6.16 7.20 -14.70
N ARG A 106 7.42 7.53 -15.01
CA ARG A 106 8.14 6.91 -16.13
C ARG A 106 8.29 5.40 -15.93
N ALA A 107 8.54 4.96 -14.70
CA ALA A 107 8.61 3.54 -14.39
C ALA A 107 7.26 2.84 -14.61
N MET A 108 6.15 3.43 -14.16
CA MET A 108 4.80 2.88 -14.38
C MET A 108 4.42 2.81 -15.87
N GLU A 109 4.84 3.79 -16.68
CA GLU A 109 4.69 3.75 -18.14
C GLU A 109 5.46 2.58 -18.77
N LEU A 110 6.73 2.41 -18.39
CA LEU A 110 7.58 1.33 -18.92
C LEU A 110 7.14 -0.06 -18.49
N LEU A 111 6.58 -0.17 -17.28
CA LEU A 111 6.04 -1.41 -16.71
C LEU A 111 4.58 -1.66 -17.12
N ASP A 112 4.03 -0.82 -18.00
CA ASP A 112 2.69 -0.91 -18.57
C ASP A 112 1.61 -1.17 -17.51
N TYR A 113 1.48 -0.21 -16.58
CA TYR A 113 0.48 -0.25 -15.52
C TYR A 113 -0.95 0.02 -16.02
N GLY A 114 -1.10 0.46 -17.27
CA GLY A 114 -2.39 0.76 -17.89
C GLY A 114 -3.29 1.63 -16.99
N GLY A 115 -4.53 1.18 -16.78
CA GLY A 115 -5.52 1.88 -15.96
C GLY A 115 -5.18 2.01 -14.48
N MET A 116 -4.19 1.27 -13.96
CA MET A 116 -3.74 1.40 -12.56
C MET A 116 -2.79 2.58 -12.35
N ALA A 117 -2.13 3.08 -13.40
CA ALA A 117 -1.17 4.18 -13.25
C ALA A 117 -1.82 5.48 -12.69
N PRO A 118 -2.99 5.94 -13.21
CA PRO A 118 -3.69 7.09 -12.62
C PRO A 118 -4.04 6.91 -11.14
N TYR A 119 -4.54 5.72 -10.76
CA TYR A 119 -4.87 5.40 -9.37
C TYR A 119 -3.65 5.56 -8.45
N LEU A 120 -2.51 4.96 -8.80
CA LEU A 120 -1.31 5.04 -7.96
C LEU A 120 -0.71 6.44 -7.91
N LEU A 121 -0.58 7.10 -9.07
CA LEU A 121 0.05 8.43 -9.18
C LEU A 121 -0.72 9.48 -8.37
N HIS A 122 -2.05 9.38 -8.36
CA HIS A 122 -2.93 10.34 -7.70
C HIS A 122 -3.51 9.84 -6.37
N ARG A 123 -3.14 8.63 -5.92
CA ARG A 123 -3.57 7.98 -4.67
C ARG A 123 -3.61 8.93 -3.47
N TRP A 124 -2.60 9.79 -3.35
CA TRP A 124 -2.44 10.81 -2.30
C TRP A 124 -3.63 11.77 -2.16
N SER A 125 -4.45 11.91 -3.20
CA SER A 125 -5.65 12.76 -3.22
C SER A 125 -6.94 11.97 -3.07
N LEU A 126 -6.88 10.64 -3.22
CA LEU A 126 -8.07 9.82 -3.37
C LEU A 126 -8.80 9.66 -2.03
N PRO A 127 -10.14 9.64 -2.04
CA PRO A 127 -10.96 9.47 -0.84
C PRO A 127 -10.53 8.26 -0.01
N THR A 128 -10.31 7.15 -0.70
CA THR A 128 -9.88 5.87 -0.14
C THR A 128 -8.51 5.92 0.51
N TYR A 129 -7.59 6.80 0.10
CA TYR A 129 -6.37 7.04 0.86
C TYR A 129 -6.67 7.78 2.16
N LEU A 130 -7.59 8.75 2.12
CA LEU A 130 -7.96 9.55 3.30
C LEU A 130 -8.70 8.72 4.35
N SER A 131 -9.60 7.84 3.92
CA SER A 131 -10.32 6.95 4.83
C SER A 131 -9.37 6.00 5.56
N GLY A 132 -8.37 5.45 4.87
CA GLY A 132 -7.35 4.60 5.49
C GLY A 132 -6.45 5.34 6.47
N LEU A 133 -6.10 6.61 6.18
CA LEU A 133 -5.39 7.45 7.14
C LEU A 133 -6.23 7.68 8.39
N ALA A 134 -7.49 8.12 8.26
CA ALA A 134 -8.37 8.33 9.40
C ALA A 134 -8.60 7.05 10.22
N LEU A 135 -8.70 5.89 9.57
CA LEU A 135 -8.81 4.60 10.24
C LEU A 135 -7.57 4.28 11.09
N LEU A 136 -6.37 4.51 10.53
CA LEU A 136 -5.12 4.37 11.27
C LEU A 136 -5.03 5.36 12.43
N GLU A 137 -5.31 6.65 12.22
CA GLU A 137 -5.27 7.67 13.29
C GLU A 137 -6.23 7.33 14.45
N ALA A 138 -7.38 6.73 14.14
CA ALA A 138 -8.41 6.40 15.12
C ALA A 138 -8.08 5.16 15.98
N HIS A 139 -7.27 4.21 15.47
CA HIS A 139 -7.13 2.88 16.10
C HIS A 139 -5.69 2.39 16.29
N ALA A 140 -4.73 2.95 15.55
CA ALA A 140 -3.35 2.50 15.60
C ALA A 140 -2.56 3.30 16.66
N PRO A 141 -2.01 2.64 17.70
CA PRO A 141 -1.21 3.32 18.71
C PRO A 141 0.02 3.98 18.07
N ALA A 142 0.37 5.16 18.57
CA ALA A 142 1.59 5.84 18.15
C ALA A 142 2.80 4.93 18.40
N GLY A 143 3.48 4.55 17.32
CA GLY A 143 4.65 3.70 17.37
C GLY A 143 4.48 2.21 17.42
N ALA A 144 3.25 1.75 17.19
CA ALA A 144 3.01 0.38 16.79
C ALA A 144 3.83 -0.03 15.55
N ARG A 145 4.27 -1.28 15.55
CA ARG A 145 4.74 -1.99 14.36
C ARG A 145 3.54 -2.24 13.45
N LEU A 146 3.58 -1.69 12.23
CA LEU A 146 2.53 -1.82 11.23
C LEU A 146 2.89 -2.89 10.20
N SER A 147 1.97 -3.83 9.96
CA SER A 147 2.00 -4.71 8.78
C SER A 147 0.82 -4.42 7.87
N GLU A 148 1.09 -4.07 6.61
CA GLU A 148 0.08 -3.84 5.59
C GLU A 148 0.03 -5.01 4.60
N ILE A 149 -1.14 -5.64 4.46
CA ILE A 149 -1.41 -6.74 3.55
C ILE A 149 -2.16 -6.21 2.32
N GLY A 150 -1.59 -6.42 1.14
CA GLY A 150 -2.02 -5.77 -0.09
C GLY A 150 -1.58 -4.29 -0.14
N CYS A 151 -0.31 -4.02 0.18
CA CYS A 151 0.18 -2.65 0.38
C CYS A 151 0.39 -1.85 -0.90
N GLY A 152 0.29 -2.48 -2.08
CA GLY A 152 0.56 -1.86 -3.36
C GLY A 152 1.94 -1.17 -3.38
N ALA A 153 1.96 0.10 -3.77
CA ALA A 153 3.19 0.90 -3.82
C ALA A 153 3.59 1.54 -2.48
N GLY A 154 2.97 1.15 -1.36
CA GLY A 154 3.42 1.51 0.00
C GLY A 154 3.02 2.91 0.46
N HIS A 155 1.92 3.48 -0.04
CA HIS A 155 1.45 4.82 0.33
C HIS A 155 1.18 4.97 1.83
N PHE A 156 0.54 3.97 2.47
CA PHE A 156 0.30 3.98 3.91
C PHE A 156 1.58 3.70 4.70
N LEU A 157 2.44 2.79 4.22
CA LEU A 157 3.78 2.57 4.80
C LEU A 157 4.61 3.85 4.85
N ARG A 158 4.59 4.66 3.78
CA ARG A 158 5.24 5.98 3.77
C ARG A 158 4.64 6.89 4.84
N ALA A 159 3.32 7.02 4.88
CA ALA A 159 2.65 7.90 5.83
C ALA A 159 2.98 7.52 7.29
N TRP A 160 2.98 6.22 7.59
CA TRP A 160 3.30 5.70 8.92
C TRP A 160 4.78 5.85 9.32
N SER A 161 5.69 5.74 8.35
CA SER A 161 7.14 5.80 8.59
C SER A 161 7.73 7.22 8.57
N ARG A 162 6.94 8.28 8.39
CA ARG A 162 7.48 9.66 8.29
C ARG A 162 8.31 10.08 9.50
N GLU A 163 7.89 9.69 10.69
CA GLU A 163 8.53 10.08 11.96
C GLU A 163 9.45 8.98 12.53
N ARG A 164 9.69 7.90 11.76
CA ARG A 164 10.45 6.73 12.20
C ARG A 164 11.49 6.38 11.15
N ASP A 165 12.63 5.83 11.55
CA ASP A 165 13.67 5.39 10.61
C ASP A 165 13.28 4.13 9.79
N GLY A 166 11.99 3.90 9.54
CA GLY A 166 11.45 2.72 8.85
C GLY A 166 11.36 1.48 9.75
N ASP A 167 11.89 1.54 10.96
CA ASP A 167 11.79 0.46 11.93
C ASP A 167 10.34 0.21 12.33
N GLY A 168 9.86 -0.99 12.04
CA GLY A 168 8.53 -1.45 12.41
C GLY A 168 7.47 -1.39 11.30
N THR A 169 7.79 -1.03 10.05
CA THR A 169 6.84 -1.16 8.93
C THR A 169 7.14 -2.35 8.03
N THR A 170 6.13 -3.17 7.78
CA THR A 170 6.17 -4.29 6.84
C THR A 170 5.04 -4.17 5.83
N GLY A 171 5.36 -4.24 4.55
CA GLY A 171 4.41 -4.29 3.44
C GLY A 171 4.45 -5.63 2.75
N ALA A 172 3.28 -6.17 2.43
CA ALA A 172 3.13 -7.36 1.64
C ALA A 172 2.20 -7.12 0.44
N ASP A 173 2.59 -7.60 -0.72
CA ASP A 173 1.74 -7.57 -1.91
C ASP A 173 2.03 -8.76 -2.83
N LEU A 174 1.02 -9.20 -3.58
CA LEU A 174 1.16 -10.24 -4.57
C LEU A 174 1.95 -9.77 -5.80
N VAL A 175 1.96 -8.47 -6.09
CA VAL A 175 2.54 -7.90 -7.31
C VAL A 175 3.92 -7.33 -7.02
N PHE A 176 4.98 -8.06 -7.40
CA PHE A 176 6.37 -7.67 -7.13
C PHE A 176 6.72 -6.27 -7.67
N SER A 177 6.20 -5.87 -8.84
CA SER A 177 6.46 -4.55 -9.41
C SER A 177 5.92 -3.39 -8.55
N MET A 178 4.82 -3.59 -7.82
CA MET A 178 4.31 -2.60 -6.86
C MET A 178 5.28 -2.41 -5.68
N LEU A 179 5.79 -3.51 -5.13
CA LEU A 179 6.79 -3.47 -4.06
C LEU A 179 8.11 -2.86 -4.53
N TRP A 180 8.51 -3.13 -5.77
CA TRP A 180 9.66 -2.48 -6.36
C TRP A 180 9.45 -0.96 -6.48
N LEU A 181 8.29 -0.48 -6.96
CA LEU A 181 7.97 0.95 -6.94
C LEU A 181 8.00 1.52 -5.51
N ALA A 182 7.48 0.78 -4.53
CA ALA A 182 7.50 1.17 -3.13
C ALA A 182 8.94 1.38 -2.62
N ARG A 183 9.83 0.41 -2.88
CA ARG A 183 11.26 0.47 -2.53
C ARG A 183 11.98 1.62 -3.23
N GLN A 184 11.74 1.84 -4.52
CA GLN A 184 12.51 2.80 -5.31
C GLN A 184 12.06 4.25 -5.10
N TYR A 185 10.77 4.46 -4.80
CA TYR A 185 10.17 5.79 -4.86
C TYR A 185 9.41 6.22 -3.61
N VAL A 186 8.77 5.32 -2.85
CA VAL A 186 7.75 5.72 -1.86
C VAL A 186 8.24 5.56 -0.41
N CYS A 187 8.64 4.34 -0.07
CA CYS A 187 9.01 3.91 1.28
C CYS A 187 10.30 3.04 1.24
N PRO A 188 11.46 3.62 0.88
CA PRO A 188 12.70 2.88 0.66
C PRO A 188 13.26 2.17 1.89
N ARG A 189 12.70 2.40 3.09
CA ARG A 189 13.11 1.76 4.35
C ARG A 189 12.14 0.69 4.86
N ALA A 190 10.95 0.54 4.26
CA ALA A 190 10.00 -0.48 4.68
C ALA A 190 10.54 -1.90 4.43
N ARG A 191 10.14 -2.87 5.25
CA ARG A 191 10.33 -4.30 4.95
C ARG A 191 9.26 -4.70 3.94
N LEU A 192 9.63 -5.23 2.79
CA LEU A 192 8.68 -5.51 1.70
C LEU A 192 8.79 -6.98 1.30
N ILE A 193 7.67 -7.69 1.19
CA ILE A 193 7.66 -9.13 0.91
C ILE A 193 6.62 -9.42 -0.17
N CYS A 194 7.02 -10.13 -1.22
CA CYS A 194 6.07 -10.56 -2.25
C CYS A 194 5.58 -11.97 -1.94
N PHE A 195 4.29 -12.15 -1.65
CA PHE A 195 3.70 -13.47 -1.43
C PHE A 195 2.20 -13.48 -1.76
N ASP A 196 1.61 -14.66 -1.92
CA ASP A 196 0.18 -14.83 -2.15
C ASP A 196 -0.57 -15.03 -0.83
N THR A 197 -1.59 -14.21 -0.58
CA THR A 197 -2.38 -14.27 0.66
C THR A 197 -3.18 -15.56 0.79
N GLU A 198 -3.37 -16.30 -0.30
CA GLU A 198 -3.98 -17.64 -0.25
C GLU A 198 -3.04 -18.68 0.37
N ASP A 199 -1.73 -18.41 0.45
CA ASP A 199 -0.76 -19.25 1.14
C ASP A 199 -0.62 -18.87 2.64
N PRO A 200 0.00 -19.75 3.45
CA PRO A 200 0.41 -19.38 4.81
C PRO A 200 1.38 -18.19 4.81
N PHE A 201 1.08 -17.15 5.59
CA PHE A 201 1.89 -15.93 5.60
C PHE A 201 3.34 -16.23 6.03
N PRO A 202 4.35 -15.63 5.39
CA PRO A 202 5.76 -15.88 5.69
C PRO A 202 6.25 -15.17 6.96
N LEU A 203 5.40 -14.36 7.59
CA LEU A 203 5.71 -13.58 8.79
C LEU A 203 5.47 -14.38 10.08
N ALA A 204 6.28 -14.10 11.10
CA ALA A 204 6.16 -14.69 12.42
C ALA A 204 4.84 -14.30 13.12
N GLU A 205 4.44 -15.06 14.12
CA GLU A 205 3.35 -14.66 15.02
C GLU A 205 3.79 -13.46 15.87
N ASP A 206 2.86 -12.58 16.23
CA ASP A 206 3.13 -11.38 17.03
C ASP A 206 4.24 -10.46 16.44
N SER A 207 4.37 -10.48 15.11
CA SER A 207 5.35 -9.68 14.38
C SER A 207 4.91 -8.23 14.18
N ALA A 208 3.66 -7.92 14.47
CA ALA A 208 3.06 -6.60 14.30
C ALA A 208 2.19 -6.25 15.52
N ASP A 209 2.01 -4.97 15.78
CA ASP A 209 1.03 -4.51 16.78
C ASP A 209 -0.27 -4.06 16.08
N VAL A 210 -0.15 -3.62 14.83
CA VAL A 210 -1.26 -3.23 13.95
C VAL A 210 -1.13 -3.96 12.61
N VAL A 211 -2.20 -4.60 12.15
CA VAL A 211 -2.27 -5.20 10.83
C VAL A 211 -3.39 -4.53 10.04
N LEU A 212 -3.04 -3.97 8.87
CA LEU A 212 -3.94 -3.27 7.97
C LEU A 212 -4.11 -4.05 6.67
N SER A 213 -5.33 -4.18 6.17
CA SER A 213 -5.60 -4.45 4.75
C SER A 213 -6.60 -3.40 4.26
N HIS A 214 -6.13 -2.47 3.44
CA HIS A 214 -6.92 -1.33 2.98
C HIS A 214 -7.05 -1.35 1.47
N ASP A 215 -8.28 -1.25 0.95
CA ASP A 215 -8.56 -1.22 -0.49
C ASP A 215 -7.97 -2.45 -1.23
N SER A 216 -7.98 -3.59 -0.55
CA SER A 216 -7.42 -4.85 -1.04
C SER A 216 -8.16 -6.09 -0.56
N PHE A 217 -8.74 -6.06 0.65
CA PHE A 217 -9.36 -7.22 1.29
C PHE A 217 -10.48 -7.87 0.47
N HIS A 218 -11.26 -7.05 -0.25
CA HIS A 218 -12.35 -7.53 -1.11
C HIS A 218 -11.84 -8.34 -2.32
N TYR A 219 -10.55 -8.28 -2.68
CA TYR A 219 -9.97 -9.11 -3.75
C TYR A 219 -9.51 -10.50 -3.28
N PHE A 220 -9.39 -10.75 -1.98
CA PHE A 220 -8.92 -12.05 -1.48
C PHE A 220 -10.01 -13.11 -1.60
N ARG A 221 -9.64 -14.34 -2.00
CA ARG A 221 -10.59 -15.44 -2.15
C ARG A 221 -10.80 -16.11 -0.80
N GLY A 222 -9.71 -16.50 -0.14
CA GLY A 222 -9.70 -17.12 1.18
C GLY A 222 -9.81 -16.14 2.34
N LYS A 223 -10.81 -15.24 2.35
CA LYS A 223 -10.94 -14.16 3.36
C LYS A 223 -10.84 -14.65 4.80
N SER A 224 -11.43 -15.80 5.13
CA SER A 224 -11.34 -16.41 6.46
C SER A 224 -9.91 -16.82 6.83
N HIS A 225 -9.17 -17.42 5.89
CA HIS A 225 -7.77 -17.77 6.06
C HIS A 225 -6.90 -16.51 6.21
N VAL A 226 -7.10 -15.52 5.34
CA VAL A 226 -6.39 -14.24 5.39
C VAL A 226 -6.58 -13.55 6.73
N LEU A 227 -7.81 -13.47 7.24
CA LEU A 227 -8.06 -12.87 8.56
C LEU A 227 -7.47 -13.66 9.71
N ALA A 228 -7.47 -14.99 9.63
CA ALA A 228 -6.79 -15.83 10.62
C ALA A 228 -5.28 -15.55 10.62
N GLN A 229 -4.66 -15.42 9.44
CA GLN A 229 -3.25 -15.06 9.34
C GLN A 229 -2.98 -13.63 9.82
N MET A 230 -3.80 -12.64 9.46
CA MET A 230 -3.68 -11.26 9.95
C MET A 230 -3.80 -11.18 11.48
N ARG A 231 -4.78 -11.88 12.08
CA ARG A 231 -4.90 -11.97 13.55
C ARG A 231 -3.70 -12.63 14.20
N ARG A 232 -3.12 -13.66 13.57
CA ARG A 232 -1.87 -14.28 14.05
C ARG A 232 -0.70 -13.29 14.05
N LEU A 233 -0.63 -12.38 13.07
CA LEU A 233 0.45 -11.40 13.02
C LEU A 233 0.37 -10.35 14.14
N CYS A 234 -0.84 -9.93 14.52
CA CYS A 234 -1.03 -8.92 15.58
C CYS A 234 -1.36 -9.50 16.96
N ALA A 235 -1.62 -10.80 17.08
CA ALA A 235 -2.06 -11.44 18.32
C ALA A 235 -3.18 -10.65 19.03
N ALA A 236 -2.87 -10.00 20.16
CA ALA A 236 -3.80 -9.18 20.95
C ALA A 236 -3.90 -7.70 20.51
N GLY A 237 -3.17 -7.32 19.45
CA GLY A 237 -3.13 -5.99 18.88
C GLY A 237 -4.34 -5.63 18.01
N THR A 238 -4.13 -4.67 17.11
CA THR A 238 -5.21 -4.08 16.30
C THR A 238 -5.23 -4.66 14.88
N LEU A 239 -6.40 -5.14 14.47
CA LEU A 239 -6.72 -5.57 13.11
C LEU A 239 -7.60 -4.51 12.45
N LEU A 240 -7.17 -4.02 11.29
CA LEU A 240 -7.86 -3.02 10.49
C LEU A 240 -8.12 -3.56 9.09
N VAL A 241 -9.38 -3.51 8.66
CA VAL A 241 -9.78 -3.73 7.27
C VAL A 241 -10.48 -2.47 6.81
N GLY A 242 -9.98 -1.80 5.77
CA GLY A 242 -10.56 -0.56 5.26
C GLY A 242 -10.91 -0.65 3.79
N HIS A 243 -11.90 0.16 3.37
CA HIS A 243 -12.43 0.17 2.02
C HIS A 243 -12.78 -1.24 1.48
N ALA A 244 -13.54 -1.99 2.25
CA ALA A 244 -14.10 -3.28 1.84
C ALA A 244 -15.43 -3.03 1.10
N HIS A 245 -15.49 -3.37 -0.18
CA HIS A 245 -16.67 -3.17 -1.03
C HIS A 245 -17.91 -3.89 -0.51
N ASN A 246 -19.04 -3.18 -0.50
CA ASN A 246 -20.36 -3.70 -0.15
C ASN A 246 -20.99 -4.42 -1.35
N ALA A 247 -21.32 -5.71 -1.21
CA ALA A 247 -21.93 -6.50 -2.28
C ALA A 247 -23.33 -5.99 -2.72
N ASP A 248 -24.04 -5.27 -1.84
CA ASP A 248 -25.38 -4.73 -2.13
C ASP A 248 -25.33 -3.38 -2.88
N ARG A 249 -24.13 -2.89 -3.21
CA ARG A 249 -23.91 -1.58 -3.84
C ARG A 249 -23.15 -1.71 -5.16
N PRO A 250 -23.33 -0.78 -6.10
CA PRO A 250 -22.47 -0.70 -7.28
C PRO A 250 -21.02 -0.41 -6.87
N ASN A 251 -20.08 -1.20 -7.37
CA ASN A 251 -18.66 -1.01 -7.11
C ASN A 251 -17.86 -0.96 -8.40
N HIS A 252 -16.92 -0.03 -8.49
CA HIS A 252 -15.89 -0.07 -9.53
C HIS A 252 -14.85 -1.14 -9.17
N SER A 253 -14.47 -1.98 -10.14
CA SER A 253 -13.51 -3.07 -9.92
C SER A 253 -13.85 -3.92 -8.67
N PRO A 254 -15.06 -4.52 -8.62
CA PRO A 254 -15.70 -4.98 -7.38
C PRO A 254 -14.88 -6.02 -6.58
N GLY A 255 -14.05 -6.82 -7.26
CA GLY A 255 -13.39 -7.96 -6.64
C GLY A 255 -14.40 -9.04 -6.26
N LEU A 256 -14.34 -9.51 -5.02
CA LEU A 256 -15.24 -10.49 -4.43
C LEU A 256 -15.86 -9.85 -3.17
N PRO A 257 -16.76 -8.87 -3.32
CA PRO A 257 -17.34 -8.15 -2.19
C PRO A 257 -18.22 -9.08 -1.35
N LEU A 258 -18.49 -8.68 -0.11
CA LEU A 258 -19.45 -9.32 0.80
C LEU A 258 -20.45 -8.26 1.27
N THR A 259 -21.60 -8.68 1.78
CA THR A 259 -22.53 -7.76 2.45
C THR A 259 -21.97 -7.30 3.79
N ALA A 260 -22.57 -6.26 4.39
CA ALA A 260 -22.20 -5.78 5.72
C ALA A 260 -22.30 -6.89 6.78
N GLU A 261 -23.38 -7.68 6.74
CA GLU A 261 -23.63 -8.79 7.67
C GLU A 261 -22.59 -9.91 7.52
N GLU A 262 -22.20 -10.25 6.28
CA GLU A 262 -21.19 -11.26 6.01
C GLU A 262 -19.80 -10.84 6.52
N TYR A 263 -19.40 -9.58 6.30
CA TYR A 263 -18.15 -9.06 6.88
C TYR A 263 -18.19 -9.04 8.40
N GLN A 264 -19.29 -8.62 9.01
CA GLN A 264 -19.45 -8.63 10.47
C GLN A 264 -19.37 -10.04 11.05
N GLY A 265 -20.00 -11.02 10.39
CA GLY A 265 -19.91 -12.43 10.77
C GLY A 265 -18.47 -12.96 10.72
N LEU A 266 -17.70 -12.50 9.73
CA LEU A 266 -16.32 -12.92 9.51
C LEU A 266 -15.31 -12.25 10.48
N LEU A 267 -15.44 -10.94 10.67
CA LEU A 267 -14.55 -10.12 11.49
C LEU A 267 -14.86 -10.20 12.99
N GLY A 268 -16.10 -10.61 13.33
CA GLY A 268 -16.61 -10.66 14.68
C GLY A 268 -16.81 -9.26 15.28
N PRO A 269 -16.98 -9.15 16.61
CA PRO A 269 -17.18 -7.88 17.28
C PRO A 269 -16.04 -6.89 17.04
N GLY A 270 -16.39 -5.65 16.72
CA GLY A 270 -15.46 -4.56 16.43
C GLY A 270 -16.21 -3.27 16.10
N THR A 271 -15.45 -2.21 15.88
CA THR A 271 -15.98 -0.91 15.45
C THR A 271 -16.06 -0.88 13.92
N CYS A 272 -17.22 -0.52 13.39
CA CYS A 272 -17.46 -0.43 11.95
C CYS A 272 -17.62 1.04 11.55
N TYR A 273 -17.26 1.35 10.31
CA TYR A 273 -17.39 2.68 9.73
C TYR A 273 -17.90 2.59 8.30
N ASP A 274 -18.70 3.58 7.91
CA ASP A 274 -18.82 3.98 6.52
C ASP A 274 -17.47 4.58 6.07
N ASP A 275 -16.90 4.05 4.99
CA ASP A 275 -15.63 4.54 4.44
C ASP A 275 -15.70 6.03 4.05
N ALA A 276 -16.90 6.50 3.67
CA ALA A 276 -17.10 7.89 3.32
C ALA A 276 -17.08 8.84 4.53
N ALA A 277 -17.57 8.35 5.68
CA ALA A 277 -17.47 9.07 6.95
C ALA A 277 -16.00 9.21 7.40
N LEU A 278 -15.17 8.18 7.18
CA LEU A 278 -13.73 8.25 7.45
C LEU A 278 -13.01 9.26 6.54
N THR A 279 -13.36 9.29 5.25
CA THR A 279 -12.85 10.32 4.34
C THR A 279 -13.20 11.72 4.84
N THR A 280 -14.46 11.93 5.24
CA THR A 280 -14.93 13.21 5.79
C THR A 280 -14.19 13.58 7.09
N ALA A 281 -13.92 12.61 7.95
CA ALA A 281 -13.13 12.81 9.16
C ALA A 281 -11.70 13.30 8.84
N ALA A 282 -11.02 12.68 7.87
CA ALA A 282 -9.69 13.13 7.44
C ALA A 282 -9.70 14.57 6.87
N LEU A 283 -10.72 14.92 6.08
CA LEU A 283 -10.87 16.26 5.50
C LEU A 283 -11.14 17.34 6.55
N THR A 284 -12.01 17.04 7.52
CA THR A 284 -12.46 18.02 8.53
C THR A 284 -11.56 18.06 9.76
N GLY A 285 -10.75 17.02 10.00
CA GLY A 285 -9.98 16.85 11.22
C GLY A 285 -10.83 16.46 12.44
N LEU A 286 -12.10 16.13 12.24
CA LEU A 286 -12.98 15.64 13.29
C LEU A 286 -12.80 14.11 13.46
N PRO A 287 -12.99 13.58 14.68
CA PRO A 287 -12.95 12.13 14.90
C PRO A 287 -14.01 11.41 14.05
N PRO A 288 -13.68 10.26 13.45
CA PRO A 288 -14.67 9.48 12.71
C PRO A 288 -15.71 8.88 13.65
N ARG A 289 -16.97 8.88 13.22
CA ARG A 289 -18.09 8.30 13.98
C ARG A 289 -18.31 6.85 13.55
N PRO A 290 -18.38 5.89 14.48
CA PRO A 290 -18.79 4.53 14.16
C PRO A 290 -20.16 4.49 13.49
N ALA A 291 -20.32 3.60 12.52
CA ALA A 291 -21.58 3.36 11.82
C ALA A 291 -22.41 2.30 12.57
N ASP A 292 -23.72 2.52 12.62
CA ASP A 292 -24.68 1.48 13.01
C ASP A 292 -25.01 0.55 11.83
N ARG A 293 -25.88 -0.44 12.08
CA ARG A 293 -26.24 -1.44 11.06
C ARG A 293 -26.96 -0.84 9.86
N GLU A 294 -27.77 0.19 10.05
CA GLU A 294 -28.53 0.79 8.95
C GLU A 294 -27.61 1.61 8.06
N ALA A 295 -26.74 2.43 8.66
CA ALA A 295 -25.71 3.18 7.95
C ALA A 295 -24.78 2.25 7.15
N LEU A 296 -24.41 1.08 7.71
CA LEU A 296 -23.61 0.10 7.00
C LEU A 296 -24.34 -0.59 5.83
N ARG A 297 -25.66 -0.61 5.76
CA ARG A 297 -26.34 -1.18 4.56
C ARG A 297 -26.26 -0.22 3.38
N GLU A 298 -26.27 1.07 3.67
CA GLU A 298 -26.26 2.13 2.65
C GLU A 298 -24.86 2.56 2.19
N ALA A 299 -23.82 2.21 2.94
CA ALA A 299 -22.45 2.57 2.57
C ALA A 299 -21.94 1.72 1.39
N ASP A 300 -21.29 2.37 0.41
CA ASP A 300 -20.72 1.69 -0.76
C ASP A 300 -19.50 0.83 -0.38
N ALA A 301 -18.77 1.23 0.66
CA ALA A 301 -17.67 0.47 1.24
C ALA A 301 -17.58 0.66 2.75
N PHE A 302 -16.95 -0.32 3.40
CA PHE A 302 -16.83 -0.37 4.85
C PHE A 302 -15.39 -0.29 5.33
N ALA A 303 -15.24 0.13 6.57
CA ALA A 303 -14.06 -0.17 7.35
C ALA A 303 -14.42 -0.80 8.70
N PHE A 304 -13.50 -1.62 9.19
CA PHE A 304 -13.63 -2.39 10.41
C PHE A 304 -12.34 -2.27 11.22
N ALA A 305 -12.50 -2.08 12.52
CA ALA A 305 -11.43 -2.08 13.48
C ALA A 305 -11.74 -3.04 14.63
N ARG A 306 -10.79 -3.90 14.95
CA ARG A 306 -10.86 -4.82 16.09
C ARG A 306 -9.55 -4.77 16.85
N GLY A 307 -9.61 -4.56 18.16
CA GLY A 307 -8.45 -4.47 19.03
C GLY A 307 -8.85 -4.06 20.44
N PRO A 308 -7.90 -3.77 21.34
CA PRO A 308 -8.15 -3.48 22.76
C PRO A 308 -8.87 -2.15 23.02
N GLY A 309 -9.30 -1.42 21.98
CA GLY A 309 -10.01 -0.14 22.13
C GLY A 309 -9.09 0.99 22.60
N THR A 310 -7.85 1.03 22.11
CA THR A 310 -6.88 2.06 22.49
C THR A 310 -7.40 3.44 22.09
N PRO A 311 -7.36 4.44 22.98
CA PRO A 311 -7.78 5.80 22.63
C PRO A 311 -6.88 6.37 21.52
N PRO A 312 -7.43 7.18 20.60
CA PRO A 312 -6.66 7.81 19.54
C PRO A 312 -5.53 8.64 20.15
N SER A 313 -4.31 8.43 19.66
CA SER A 313 -3.16 9.19 20.14
C SER A 313 -3.05 10.52 19.39
N PRO A 314 -2.99 11.68 20.07
CA PRO A 314 -2.84 12.99 19.43
C PRO A 314 -1.59 13.14 18.57
N SER A 315 -0.59 12.25 18.75
CA SER A 315 0.67 12.25 17.99
C SER A 315 0.61 11.45 16.69
N ALA A 316 -0.45 10.70 16.42
CA ALA A 316 -0.60 9.94 15.17
C ALA A 316 -1.29 10.77 14.07
N ARG A 317 -0.93 12.04 13.89
CA ARG A 317 -1.48 12.85 12.78
C ARG A 317 -0.84 12.43 11.47
N LEU A 318 -1.37 11.39 10.83
CA LEU A 318 -0.91 10.86 9.54
C LEU A 318 -1.44 11.67 8.35
N VAL A 319 -2.60 12.31 8.51
CA VAL A 319 -3.22 13.17 7.49
C VAL A 319 -2.38 14.40 7.19
N LEU A 320 -1.81 15.00 8.24
CA LEU A 320 -0.92 16.14 8.14
C LEU A 320 0.54 15.66 8.15
N PRO A 321 1.38 16.05 7.19
CA PRO A 321 2.81 15.78 7.27
C PRO A 321 3.45 16.44 8.49
N ALA A 322 4.63 15.96 8.89
CA ALA A 322 5.40 16.59 9.95
C ALA A 322 5.84 18.02 9.56
N PRO A 323 5.99 18.95 10.52
CA PRO A 323 6.54 20.28 10.26
C PRO A 323 7.88 20.21 9.52
N GLY A 324 8.09 21.11 8.55
CA GLY A 324 9.25 21.12 7.67
C GLY A 324 9.17 20.20 6.45
N THR A 325 8.14 19.34 6.34
CA THR A 325 7.96 18.48 5.15
C THR A 325 7.72 19.34 3.90
N PRO A 326 8.50 19.17 2.81
CA PRO A 326 8.24 19.87 1.55
C PRO A 326 6.89 19.46 0.95
N LEU A 327 6.08 20.45 0.60
CA LEU A 327 4.77 20.28 -0.02
C LEU A 327 4.82 20.69 -1.49
N ARG A 328 4.06 19.97 -2.32
CA ARG A 328 3.91 20.25 -3.74
C ARG A 328 2.45 20.45 -4.09
N ALA A 329 2.17 21.29 -5.08
CA ALA A 329 0.83 21.40 -5.64
C ALA A 329 0.34 20.03 -6.13
N ASN A 330 -0.94 19.75 -5.89
CA ASN A 330 -1.56 18.53 -6.36
C ASN A 330 -1.35 18.37 -7.88
N PRO A 331 -0.85 17.22 -8.38
CA PRO A 331 -0.63 16.99 -9.80
C PRO A 331 -1.90 16.99 -10.65
N LEU A 332 -3.07 16.94 -10.01
CA LEU A 332 -4.36 17.12 -10.66
C LEU A 332 -4.61 18.59 -11.01
N LEU A 333 -3.93 19.56 -10.38
CA LEU A 333 -4.08 20.98 -10.66
C LEU A 333 -3.21 21.39 -11.87
N HIS A 334 -3.87 21.84 -12.93
CA HIS A 334 -3.23 22.42 -14.12
C HIS A 334 -3.55 23.91 -14.18
N GLY A 335 -2.72 24.74 -13.55
CA GLY A 335 -3.02 26.15 -13.34
C GLY A 335 -3.96 26.33 -12.15
N ALA A 336 -5.10 27.00 -12.36
CA ALA A 336 -6.08 27.29 -11.30
C ALA A 336 -7.13 26.18 -11.09
N ALA A 337 -7.34 25.32 -12.10
CA ALA A 337 -8.40 24.31 -12.13
C ALA A 337 -7.82 22.89 -12.29
N PRO A 338 -8.56 21.85 -11.87
CA PRO A 338 -8.08 20.48 -12.00
C PRO A 338 -8.27 19.94 -13.43
N ARG A 339 -7.44 18.97 -13.81
CA ARG A 339 -7.61 18.15 -15.02
C ARG A 339 -7.52 16.68 -14.64
N TRP A 340 -8.51 15.92 -15.06
CA TRP A 340 -8.58 14.49 -14.73
C TRP A 340 -7.78 13.66 -15.73
N PRO A 341 -7.10 12.59 -15.28
CA PRO A 341 -6.33 11.71 -16.17
C PRO A 341 -7.15 11.11 -17.31
N ASN A 342 -8.39 10.70 -17.03
CA ASN A 342 -9.36 10.16 -18.00
C ASN A 342 -10.78 10.17 -17.39
N GLY A 343 -11.80 9.89 -18.20
CA GLY A 343 -13.21 9.85 -17.76
C GLY A 343 -13.49 8.81 -16.67
N LYS A 344 -12.89 7.61 -16.76
CA LYS A 344 -13.05 6.58 -15.73
C LYS A 344 -12.59 7.08 -14.35
N PHE A 345 -11.44 7.75 -14.30
CA PHE A 345 -10.91 8.33 -13.06
C PHE A 345 -11.85 9.40 -12.49
N GLU A 346 -12.42 10.24 -13.36
CA GLU A 346 -13.40 11.25 -12.95
C GLU A 346 -14.67 10.62 -12.38
N ASP A 347 -15.25 9.65 -13.09
CA ASP A 347 -16.47 8.97 -12.68
C ASP A 347 -16.30 8.24 -11.34
N GLU A 348 -15.19 7.51 -11.18
CA GLU A 348 -14.94 6.66 -10.02
C GLU A 348 -14.53 7.46 -8.77
N TYR A 349 -13.61 8.43 -8.92
CA TYR A 349 -13.00 9.09 -7.76
C TYR A 349 -13.42 10.54 -7.55
N VAL A 350 -13.90 11.24 -8.58
CA VAL A 350 -14.16 12.69 -8.50
C VAL A 350 -15.64 12.98 -8.36
N GLN A 351 -16.50 12.39 -9.20
CA GLN A 351 -17.93 12.68 -9.19
C GLN A 351 -18.59 12.49 -7.82
N PRO A 352 -18.29 11.41 -7.07
CA PRO A 352 -18.89 11.21 -5.74
C PRO A 352 -18.38 12.19 -4.68
N TRP A 353 -17.30 12.95 -4.97
CA TRP A 353 -16.50 13.64 -3.96
C TRP A 353 -16.40 15.15 -4.19
N PRO A 354 -17.18 15.97 -3.47
CA PRO A 354 -17.22 17.42 -3.65
C PRO A 354 -15.86 18.13 -3.51
N TYR A 355 -14.99 17.67 -2.60
CA TYR A 355 -13.69 18.30 -2.36
C TYR A 355 -12.74 18.20 -3.56
N LEU A 356 -12.81 17.12 -4.34
CA LEU A 356 -12.03 16.98 -5.58
C LEU A 356 -12.61 17.86 -6.70
N ARG A 357 -13.94 17.88 -6.88
CA ARG A 357 -14.60 18.78 -7.86
C ARG A 357 -14.30 20.26 -7.56
N GLY A 358 -14.24 20.62 -6.28
CA GLY A 358 -13.91 21.94 -5.77
C GLY A 358 -12.42 22.26 -5.71
N LEU A 359 -11.52 21.33 -6.08
CA LEU A 359 -10.08 21.53 -5.95
C LEU A 359 -9.62 22.75 -6.76
N ARG A 360 -8.99 23.73 -6.11
CA ARG A 360 -8.46 24.93 -6.75
C ARG A 360 -7.10 25.25 -6.17
N ARG A 361 -6.22 25.88 -6.98
CA ARG A 361 -4.95 26.40 -6.50
C ARG A 361 -5.15 27.85 -6.03
N PRO A 362 -4.97 28.18 -4.74
CA PRO A 362 -5.00 29.56 -4.27
C PRO A 362 -3.90 30.41 -4.88
N GLU A 363 -4.18 31.70 -5.07
CA GLU A 363 -3.18 32.69 -5.42
C GLU A 363 -2.14 32.87 -4.30
N GLY A 364 -0.89 33.12 -4.69
CA GLY A 364 0.21 33.39 -3.75
C GLY A 364 0.85 32.17 -3.10
N ILE A 365 0.48 30.93 -3.47
CA ILE A 365 1.23 29.73 -3.07
C ILE A 365 2.47 29.58 -3.95
N GLY A 366 3.63 29.89 -3.37
CA GLY A 366 4.95 29.72 -3.99
C GLY A 366 5.27 28.27 -4.37
N ALA A 367 6.36 28.07 -5.11
CA ALA A 367 6.80 26.73 -5.51
C ALA A 367 7.40 25.92 -4.34
N ASP A 368 7.98 26.62 -3.37
CA ASP A 368 8.69 26.04 -2.23
C ASP A 368 7.92 26.31 -0.94
N VAL A 369 6.98 25.43 -0.62
CA VAL A 369 6.20 25.48 0.61
C VAL A 369 6.58 24.29 1.47
N ALA A 370 6.83 24.52 2.76
CA ALA A 370 7.03 23.46 3.73
C ALA A 370 5.88 23.48 4.74
N MET A 371 5.53 22.30 5.26
CA MET A 371 4.50 22.17 6.27
C MET A 371 4.87 22.96 7.53
N ASP A 372 3.92 23.69 8.10
CA ASP A 372 4.04 24.40 9.37
C ASP A 372 2.75 24.25 10.20
N SER A 373 2.65 24.94 11.33
CA SER A 373 1.44 24.93 12.17
C SER A 373 0.38 25.95 11.78
N SER A 374 0.45 26.54 10.58
CA SER A 374 -0.51 27.55 10.14
C SER A 374 -1.84 26.89 9.75
N PRO A 375 -2.99 27.40 10.24
CA PRO A 375 -4.30 26.85 9.87
C PRO A 375 -4.55 26.86 8.35
N ARG A 376 -3.96 27.83 7.64
CA ARG A 376 -4.05 27.94 6.19
C ARG A 376 -3.37 26.76 5.48
N LEU A 377 -2.15 26.39 5.87
CA LEU A 377 -1.46 25.26 5.24
C LEU A 377 -2.07 23.91 5.64
N GLU A 378 -2.50 23.76 6.90
CA GLU A 378 -3.23 22.57 7.32
C GLU A 378 -4.49 22.34 6.48
N ALA A 379 -5.29 23.40 6.24
CA ALA A 379 -6.49 23.31 5.40
C ALA A 379 -6.15 22.87 3.97
N LEU A 380 -5.13 23.47 3.35
CA LEU A 380 -4.71 23.13 1.98
C LEU A 380 -4.19 21.70 1.84
N VAL A 381 -3.56 21.15 2.88
CA VAL A 381 -3.15 19.74 2.91
C VAL A 381 -4.35 18.81 3.08
N ARG A 382 -5.27 19.13 4.00
CA ARG A 382 -6.49 18.34 4.21
C ARG A 382 -7.35 18.29 2.96
N GLU A 383 -7.55 19.43 2.30
CA GLU A 383 -8.28 19.59 1.03
C GLU A 383 -7.52 19.01 -0.18
N ARG A 384 -6.31 18.48 0.03
CA ARG A 384 -5.45 17.88 -1.01
C ARG A 384 -5.05 18.86 -2.10
N VAL A 385 -5.01 20.16 -1.82
CA VAL A 385 -4.43 21.17 -2.72
C VAL A 385 -2.90 21.07 -2.72
N LEU A 386 -2.33 20.82 -1.53
CA LEU A 386 -0.91 20.59 -1.31
C LEU A 386 -0.69 19.17 -0.80
N LEU A 387 0.35 18.50 -1.32
CA LEU A 387 0.66 17.10 -1.04
C LEU A 387 2.13 16.93 -0.67
N ASP A 388 2.40 16.06 0.30
CA ASP A 388 3.72 15.44 0.48
C ASP A 388 3.88 14.33 -0.56
N LEU A 389 4.53 14.67 -1.67
CA LEU A 389 4.87 13.71 -2.72
C LEU A 389 6.31 13.24 -2.58
N PRO A 390 6.61 11.97 -2.89
CA PRO A 390 7.99 11.53 -2.96
C PRO A 390 8.82 12.34 -3.98
N PRO A 391 10.12 12.59 -3.74
CA PRO A 391 10.92 13.52 -4.56
C PRO A 391 10.97 13.20 -6.06
N ARG A 392 10.89 11.93 -6.46
CA ARG A 392 10.96 11.45 -7.86
C ARG A 392 9.63 10.87 -8.34
N TRP A 393 8.50 11.39 -7.87
CA TRP A 393 7.20 10.78 -8.15
C TRP A 393 6.70 10.99 -9.58
N LEU A 394 6.75 12.24 -10.09
CA LEU A 394 6.11 12.64 -11.35
C LEU A 394 7.12 12.89 -12.45
#